data_AF-A0AAE9IBI1-F1
#
_entry.id   AF-A0AAE9IBI1-F1
#
_cell.length_a   1.000
_cell.length_b   1.000
_cell.length_c   1.000
_cell.angle_alpha   90.00
_cell.angle_beta   90.00
_cell.angle_gamma   90.00
#
_symmetry.space_group_name_H-M   'P 1'
#
loop_
_entity.id
_entity.type
_entity.pdbx_description
1 polymer ?
#
loop_
_entity_poly.entity_id
_entity_poly.type
_entity_poly.pdbx_seq_one_letter_code
_entity_poly.pdbx_strand_id
1 'polypeptide(L)'
;MKGAVWFVLIACVGMLLFLILKKRLGISWLVVFGAHMGLAAIALYVINYSGWITQVYIPINPVTMGAVTILGLPGIVLLLGLKIVLFGQAI
;
A
#
# COMPACT_ATOMS: atom_id res chain seq x y z
N MET A 1 -8.64 28.73 -10.86
CA MET A 1 -9.08 27.57 -10.07
C MET A 1 -7.95 26.59 -9.74
N LYS A 2 -7.16 26.11 -10.71
CA LYS A 2 -6.06 25.13 -10.48
C LYS A 2 -5.03 25.56 -9.42
N GLY A 3 -4.60 26.82 -9.42
CA GLY A 3 -3.61 27.34 -8.47
C GLY A 3 -4.07 27.32 -7.01
N ALA A 4 -5.36 27.55 -6.75
CA ALA A 4 -5.91 27.51 -5.39
C ALA A 4 -5.88 26.08 -4.83
N VAL A 5 -6.16 25.07 -5.66
CA VAL A 5 -6.10 23.64 -5.26
C VAL A 5 -4.68 23.24 -4.88
N TRP A 6 -3.69 23.63 -5.69
CA TRP A 6 -2.28 23.37 -5.39
C TRP A 6 -1.83 24.06 -4.10
N PHE A 7 -2.24 25.31 -3.88
CA PHE A 7 -1.89 26.05 -2.67
C PHE A 7 -2.48 25.40 -1.41
N VAL A 8 -3.74 24.96 -1.47
CA VAL A 8 -4.40 24.24 -0.37
C VAL A 8 -3.71 22.91 -0.08
N LEU A 9 -3.34 22.15 -1.11
CA LEU A 9 -2.62 20.89 -0.93
C LEU A 9 -1.25 21.10 -0.28
N ILE A 10 -0.49 22.10 -0.75
CA ILE A 10 0.82 22.44 -0.19
C ILE A 10 0.69 22.90 1.27
N ALA A 11 -0.28 23.76 1.57
CA ALA A 11 -0.53 24.22 2.93
C ALA A 11 -0.93 23.07 3.87
N CYS A 12 -1.76 22.15 3.40
CA CYS A 12 -2.19 20.98 4.16
C CYS A 12 -1.02 20.03 4.46
N VAL A 13 -0.17 19.74 3.46
CA VAL A 13 1.03 18.92 3.63
C VAL A 13 2.03 19.60 4.57
N GLY A 14 2.24 20.91 4.44
CA GLY A 14 3.13 21.67 5.31
C GLY A 14 2.66 21.68 6.77
N MET A 15 1.35 21.86 7.00
CA MET A 15 0.76 21.83 8.32
C MET A 15 0.81 20.42 8.94
N LEU A 16 0.62 19.37 8.13
CA LEU A 16 0.74 17.99 8.57
C LEU A 16 2.19 17.64 8.98
N LEU A 17 3.17 18.04 8.17
CA LEU A 17 4.60 17.86 8.50
C LEU A 17 4.96 18.60 9.80
N PHE A 18 4.50 19.85 9.94
CA PHE A 18 4.69 20.62 11.17
C PHE A 18 4.07 19.94 12.40
N LEU A 19 2.87 19.37 12.26
CA LEU A 19 2.23 18.60 13.33
C LEU A 19 3.00 17.32 13.68
N ILE A 20 3.52 16.59 12.69
CA ILE A 20 4.35 15.39 12.91
C ILE A 20 5.59 15.74 13.73
N LEU A 21 6.30 16.81 13.35
CA LEU A 21 7.48 17.33 14.06
C LEU A 21 7.14 17.81 15.47
N LYS A 22 6.06 18.60 15.63
CA LYS A 22 5.66 19.20 16.91
C LYS A 22 5.10 18.19 17.90
N LYS A 23 4.30 17.22 17.44
CA LYS A 23 3.68 16.20 18.29
C LYS A 23 4.64 15.05 18.61
N ARG A 24 5.87 15.06 18.07
CA ARG A 24 6.82 13.94 18.17
C ARG A 24 6.09 12.63 17.86
N LEU A 25 5.34 12.63 16.75
CA LEU A 25 4.85 11.40 16.13
C LEU A 25 6.13 10.63 15.75
N GLY A 26 6.61 9.84 16.71
CA GLY A 26 7.94 9.27 16.66
C GLY A 26 8.05 8.30 15.50
N ILE A 27 9.30 8.03 15.09
CA ILE A 27 9.66 6.97 14.13
C ILE A 27 8.94 5.64 14.47
N SER A 28 8.57 5.45 15.73
CA SER A 28 7.73 4.33 16.19
C SER A 28 6.47 4.09 15.34
N TRP A 29 5.74 5.12 14.88
CA TRP A 29 4.57 4.89 14.01
C TRP A 29 4.98 4.37 12.62
N LEU A 30 6.09 4.85 12.06
CA LEU A 30 6.65 4.33 10.81
C LEU A 30 7.19 2.90 10.98
N VAL A 31 7.72 2.55 12.15
CA VAL A 31 8.16 1.18 12.46
C VAL A 31 6.95 0.24 12.56
N VAL A 32 5.87 0.67 13.20
CA VAL A 32 4.62 -0.12 13.28
C VAL A 32 3.99 -0.28 11.90
N PHE A 33 3.92 0.81 11.11
CA PHE A 33 3.45 0.75 9.73
C PHE A 33 4.35 -0.16 8.86
N GLY A 34 5.66 -0.04 9.00
CA GLY A 34 6.64 -0.90 8.34
C GLY A 34 6.51 -2.37 8.72
N ALA A 35 6.17 -2.68 9.98
CA ALA A 35 5.90 -4.04 10.43
C ALA A 35 4.64 -4.63 9.76
N HIS A 36 3.57 -3.84 9.62
CA HIS A 36 2.39 -4.26 8.86
C HIS A 36 2.71 -4.42 7.36
N MET A 37 3.56 -3.55 6.80
CA MET A 37 4.08 -3.69 5.45
C MET A 37 4.89 -4.99 5.27
N GLY A 38 5.72 -5.35 6.26
CA GLY A 38 6.45 -6.62 6.27
C GLY A 38 5.51 -7.83 6.35
N LEU A 39 4.45 -7.75 7.14
CA LEU A 39 3.44 -8.80 7.22
C LEU A 39 2.68 -8.95 5.90
N ALA A 40 2.33 -7.83 5.26
CA ALA A 40 1.74 -7.83 3.92
C ALA A 40 2.68 -8.44 2.87
N ALA A 41 3.99 -8.18 2.95
CA ALA A 41 4.99 -8.79 2.10
C ALA A 41 5.04 -10.31 2.27
N ILE A 42 4.99 -10.79 3.52
CA ILE A 42 4.95 -12.24 3.83
C ILE A 42 3.68 -12.87 3.25
N ALA A 43 2.52 -12.23 3.43
CA ALA A 43 1.26 -12.74 2.87
C ALA A 43 1.33 -12.85 1.33
N LEU A 44 1.82 -11.81 0.65
CA LEU A 44 2.04 -11.83 -0.80
C LEU A 44 3.04 -12.90 -1.24
N TYR A 45 4.12 -13.11 -0.47
CA TYR A 45 5.11 -14.15 -0.72
C TYR A 45 4.48 -15.54 -0.62
N VAL A 46 3.74 -15.82 0.46
CA VAL A 46 3.05 -17.10 0.63
C VAL A 46 2.09 -17.35 -0.53
N ILE A 47 1.33 -16.35 -0.96
CA ILE A 47 0.42 -16.53 -2.11
C ILE A 47 1.18 -16.84 -3.41
N ASN A 48 2.25 -16.09 -3.70
CA ASN A 48 3.03 -16.30 -4.92
C ASN A 48 3.75 -17.66 -4.96
N TYR A 49 4.24 -18.15 -3.82
CA TYR A 49 5.13 -19.33 -3.77
C TYR A 49 4.50 -20.58 -3.13
N SER A 50 3.30 -20.50 -2.53
CA SER A 50 2.60 -21.66 -1.96
C SER A 50 2.10 -22.67 -3.00
N GLY A 51 2.02 -22.27 -4.27
CA GLY A 51 1.40 -23.08 -5.31
C GLY A 51 -0.13 -23.21 -5.19
N TRP A 52 -0.77 -22.44 -4.30
CA TRP A 52 -2.25 -22.37 -4.23
C TRP A 52 -2.82 -21.58 -5.40
N ILE A 53 -2.09 -20.57 -5.85
CA ILE A 53 -2.40 -19.75 -7.02
C ILE A 53 -1.18 -19.80 -7.94
N THR A 54 -1.08 -20.85 -8.76
CA THR A 54 0.12 -21.14 -9.57
C THR A 54 0.30 -20.21 -10.78
N GLN A 55 -0.76 -19.52 -11.20
CA GLN A 55 -0.78 -18.74 -12.45
C GLN A 55 -0.72 -17.22 -12.23
N VAL A 56 -0.70 -16.76 -10.97
CA VAL A 56 -0.72 -15.33 -10.65
C VAL A 56 0.43 -14.92 -9.75
N TYR A 57 1.37 -14.18 -10.34
CA TYR A 57 2.44 -13.49 -9.63
C TYR A 57 2.04 -12.04 -9.35
N ILE A 58 1.96 -11.67 -8.07
CA ILE A 58 1.80 -10.28 -7.62
C ILE A 58 3.18 -9.71 -7.26
N PRO A 59 3.67 -8.64 -7.91
CA PRO A 59 4.97 -8.09 -7.60
C PRO A 59 5.01 -7.55 -6.16
N ILE A 60 6.05 -7.88 -5.40
CA ILE A 60 6.22 -7.41 -4.01
C ILE A 60 7.00 -6.08 -4.06
N ASN A 61 6.28 -4.96 -4.10
CA ASN A 61 6.84 -3.61 -4.12
C ASN A 61 6.09 -2.70 -3.14
N PRO A 62 6.60 -1.50 -2.82
CA PRO A 62 5.95 -0.63 -1.83
C PRO A 62 4.50 -0.28 -2.13
N VAL A 63 4.11 -0.26 -3.41
CA VAL A 63 2.73 0.06 -3.82
C VAL A 63 1.80 -1.12 -3.53
N THR A 64 2.16 -2.35 -3.94
CA THR A 64 1.35 -3.54 -3.68
C THR A 64 1.33 -3.91 -2.21
N MET A 65 2.48 -3.84 -1.54
CA MET A 65 2.57 -4.03 -0.09
C MET A 65 1.73 -2.99 0.65
N GLY A 66 1.76 -1.72 0.22
CA GLY A 66 0.93 -0.67 0.82
C GLY A 66 -0.58 -0.93 0.65
N ALA A 67 -1.01 -1.36 -0.55
CA ALA A 67 -2.40 -1.72 -0.80
C ALA A 67 -2.87 -2.85 0.12
N VAL A 68 -2.07 -3.91 0.27
CA VAL A 68 -2.36 -5.04 1.16
C VAL A 68 -2.23 -4.65 2.64
N THR A 69 -1.38 -3.70 2.98
CA THR A 69 -1.26 -3.18 4.36
C THR A 69 -2.51 -2.41 4.79
N ILE A 70 -3.08 -1.60 3.88
CA ILE A 70 -4.27 -0.79 4.16
C ILE A 70 -5.53 -1.65 4.13
N LEU A 71 -5.64 -2.54 3.13
CA LEU A 71 -6.86 -3.30 2.86
C LEU A 71 -6.84 -4.73 3.44
N GLY A 72 -5.69 -5.23 3.89
CA GLY A 72 -5.52 -6.61 4.35
C GLY A 72 -5.66 -7.65 3.23
N LEU A 73 -6.22 -8.81 3.57
CA LEU A 73 -6.59 -9.87 2.61
C LEU A 73 -7.47 -9.37 1.45
N PRO A 74 -8.49 -8.50 1.67
CA PRO A 74 -9.23 -7.85 0.58
C PRO A 74 -8.34 -7.12 -0.44
N GLY A 75 -7.22 -6.54 0.00
CA GLY A 75 -6.26 -5.89 -0.90
C GLY A 75 -5.62 -6.85 -1.89
N ILE A 76 -5.41 -8.10 -1.49
CA ILE A 76 -4.89 -9.15 -2.36
C ILE A 76 -5.93 -9.50 -3.43
N VAL A 77 -7.19 -9.66 -3.03
CA VAL A 77 -8.31 -9.91 -3.95
C VAL A 77 -8.47 -8.76 -4.95
N LEU A 78 -8.33 -7.51 -4.49
CA LEU A 78 -8.33 -6.34 -5.35
C LEU A 78 -7.20 -6.39 -6.38
N LEU A 79 -5.97 -6.69 -5.96
CA LEU A 79 -4.81 -6.77 -6.87
C LEU A 79 -4.98 -7.90 -7.89
N LEU A 80 -5.53 -9.04 -7.48
CA LEU A 80 -5.87 -10.15 -8.37
C LEU A 80 -6.95 -9.74 -9.38
N GLY A 81 -8.05 -9.15 -8.91
CA GLY A 81 -9.15 -8.68 -9.75
C GLY A 81 -8.68 -7.62 -10.75
N LEU A 82 -7.84 -6.69 -10.30
CA LEU A 82 -7.26 -5.65 -11.15
C LEU A 82 -6.38 -6.26 -12.26
N LYS A 83 -5.57 -7.28 -11.95
CA LYS A 83 -4.75 -7.98 -12.94
C LYS A 83 -5.63 -8.71 -13.96
N ILE A 84 -6.70 -9.36 -13.54
CA ILE A 84 -7.66 -10.03 -14.42
C ILE A 84 -8.33 -9.02 -15.35
N VAL A 85 -8.80 -7.89 -14.82
CA VAL A 85 -9.49 -6.86 -15.60
C VAL A 85 -8.56 -6.16 -16.60
N LEU A 86 -7.33 -5.83 -16.21
CA LEU A 86 -6.40 -5.09 -17.06
C LEU A 86 -5.68 -5.96 -18.09
N PHE A 87 -5.35 -7.21 -17.72
CA PHE A 87 -4.51 -8.08 -18.54
C PHE A 87 -5.23 -9.32 -19.07
N GLY A 88 -6.51 -9.52 -18.72
CA GLY A 88 -7.32 -10.64 -19.22
C GLY A 88 -6.82 -12.03 -18.81
N GLN A 89 -5.83 -12.11 -17.92
CA GLN A 89 -5.26 -13.37 -17.44
C GLN A 89 -6.14 -13.91 -16.33
N ALA A 90 -7.25 -14.53 -16.73
CA ALA A 90 -8.05 -15.39 -15.89
C ALA A 90 -7.50 -16.81 -16.03
N ILE A 91 -6.86 -17.30 -14.96
CA ILE A 91 -6.51 -18.71 -14.71
C ILE A 91 -5.58 -19.31 -15.77
#